data_AF-A0A453BK96-F1
#
_entry.id   AF-A0A453BK96-F1
#
_cell.length_a   1.000
_cell.length_b   1.000
_cell.length_c   1.000
_cell.angle_alpha   90.00
_cell.angle_beta   90.00
_cell.angle_gamma   90.00
#
_symmetry.space_group_name_H-M   'P 1'
#
loop_
_entity.id
_entity.type
_entity.pdbx_description
1 polymer ?
#
loop_
_entity_poly.entity_id
_entity_poly.type
_entity_poly.pdbx_seq_one_letter_code
_entity_poly.pdbx_strand_id
1 'polypeptide(L)'
;MNAVLGKLVATIQELSYYHSEADIGVYLSYCDFQSYVISNLACTKELNTWFTKKFEKGALRFVAKEDMPRGDSEKPRHFVVELKRINSVFAKSKKQYIEAQMEHANEEATLSKLRAQLASQHSYIHEDIHSLRRRNSELTEELKDLSLQVQECLSETVASLCSDLARLEGANILQGDHNLIVHRQECYISQQKRFINHLVNQLAAHRFLAIACQLERRTKISSAYSLLKATEMELQSYVLAVNSRLDQYHLIGEAASSMIEEGSIDDRDTFLHAVRDILSSYSGSQTMTPTYVSACALVEQISELEDELHCYQHELENVLPRERGRFIDEQCRMVQTLEQILSVPVTHMLPKFTPWPLAQALEELEMISYEVYASVNEVTMAREEKTKMLQQPSRNAQQERRVFADFFCHPGRLENQVRELTSRVRGIPE
;
A
#
# COMPACT_ATOMS: atom_id res chain seq x y z
N MET A 1 10.27 -29.27 -34.17
CA MET A 1 11.61 -28.90 -33.64
C MET A 1 11.96 -27.44 -33.94
N ASN A 2 11.86 -26.96 -35.19
CA ASN A 2 12.13 -25.55 -35.54
C ASN A 2 11.23 -24.53 -34.82
N ALA A 3 9.94 -24.84 -34.65
CA ALA A 3 9.04 -24.00 -33.87
C ALA A 3 9.45 -23.87 -32.38
N VAL A 4 10.10 -24.90 -31.82
CA VAL A 4 10.58 -24.89 -30.43
C VAL A 4 11.87 -24.08 -30.32
N LEU A 5 12.80 -24.23 -31.27
CA LEU A 5 14.02 -23.42 -31.34
C LEU A 5 13.71 -21.94 -31.59
N GLY A 6 12.76 -21.63 -32.48
CA GLY A 6 12.31 -20.26 -32.73
C GLY A 6 11.67 -19.62 -31.50
N LYS A 7 10.82 -20.37 -30.76
CA LYS A 7 10.27 -19.90 -29.47
C LYS A 7 11.36 -19.68 -28.43
N LEU A 8 12.35 -20.57 -28.33
CA LEU A 8 13.50 -20.42 -27.42
C LEU A 8 14.30 -19.15 -27.73
N VAL A 9 14.62 -18.91 -29.02
CA VAL A 9 15.30 -17.68 -29.46
C VAL A 9 14.48 -16.44 -29.08
N ALA A 10 13.16 -16.43 -29.35
CA ALA A 10 12.29 -15.31 -29.00
C ALA A 10 12.26 -15.07 -27.47
N THR A 11 12.13 -16.12 -26.66
CA THR A 11 12.15 -15.97 -25.19
C THR A 11 13.49 -15.48 -24.65
N ILE A 12 14.61 -15.89 -25.25
CA ILE A 12 15.95 -15.41 -24.87
C ILE A 12 16.17 -13.98 -25.32
N GLN A 13 15.58 -13.56 -26.45
CA GLN A 13 15.57 -12.17 -26.90
C GLN A 13 14.74 -11.27 -25.97
N GLU A 14 13.58 -11.73 -25.52
CA GLU A 14 12.79 -11.01 -24.51
C GLU A 14 13.55 -10.92 -23.19
N LEU A 15 14.15 -12.02 -22.71
CA LEU A 15 14.96 -12.02 -21.49
C LEU A 15 16.19 -11.12 -21.63
N SER A 16 16.90 -11.15 -22.75
CA SER A 16 18.06 -10.28 -22.98
C SER A 16 17.65 -8.81 -23.05
N TYR A 17 16.46 -8.50 -23.56
CA TYR A 17 15.88 -7.17 -23.51
C TYR A 17 15.62 -6.69 -22.07
N TYR A 18 15.04 -7.53 -21.20
CA TYR A 18 14.86 -7.20 -19.78
C TYR A 18 16.17 -7.06 -19.00
N HIS A 19 17.22 -7.74 -19.47
CA HIS A 19 18.57 -7.62 -18.91
C HIS A 19 19.42 -6.53 -19.59
N SER A 20 18.86 -5.81 -20.57
CA SER A 20 19.52 -4.68 -21.22
C SER A 20 19.30 -3.38 -20.44
N GLU A 21 20.21 -2.41 -20.59
CA GLU A 21 20.11 -1.10 -19.94
C GLU A 21 18.93 -0.23 -20.44
N ALA A 22 18.09 -0.75 -21.35
CA ALA A 22 17.04 0.01 -22.02
C ALA A 22 15.83 0.32 -21.13
N ASP A 23 15.62 -0.43 -20.04
CA ASP A 23 14.47 -0.23 -19.16
C ASP A 23 14.86 0.26 -17.75
N ILE A 24 14.11 1.23 -17.25
CA ILE A 24 14.48 2.16 -16.17
C ILE A 24 14.37 1.53 -14.76
N GLY A 25 13.92 0.26 -14.67
CA GLY A 25 13.66 -0.44 -13.42
C GLY A 25 14.90 -0.98 -12.73
N VAL A 26 15.43 -0.26 -11.74
CA VAL A 26 16.44 -0.81 -10.81
C VAL A 26 15.75 -1.75 -9.84
N TYR A 27 15.69 -3.03 -10.17
CA TYR A 27 15.29 -4.05 -9.22
C TYR A 27 16.51 -4.47 -8.42
N LEU A 28 16.65 -3.86 -7.23
CA LEU A 28 17.44 -4.47 -6.16
C LEU A 28 16.95 -5.91 -5.98
N SER A 29 17.88 -6.85 -5.81
CA SER A 29 17.59 -8.29 -5.86
C SER A 29 16.53 -8.64 -4.83
N TYR A 30 15.95 -9.84 -4.93
CA TYR A 30 14.94 -10.44 -4.03
C TYR A 30 15.28 -10.42 -2.50
N CYS A 31 16.23 -9.62 -2.05
CA CYS A 31 16.47 -9.26 -0.66
C CYS A 31 15.31 -8.43 -0.09
N ASP A 32 14.84 -8.86 1.07
CA ASP A 32 13.85 -8.14 1.86
C ASP A 32 14.45 -6.84 2.44
N PHE A 33 14.05 -5.69 1.90
CA PHE A 33 14.45 -4.36 2.39
C PHE A 33 13.62 -3.87 3.59
N GLN A 34 12.69 -4.66 4.11
CA GLN A 34 11.81 -4.25 5.20
C GLN A 34 12.60 -3.80 6.44
N SER A 35 13.67 -4.51 6.80
CA SER A 35 14.55 -4.13 7.92
C SER A 35 15.23 -2.77 7.71
N TYR A 36 15.65 -2.48 6.47
CA TYR A 36 16.24 -1.19 6.10
C TYR A 36 15.21 -0.06 6.15
N VAL A 37 14.02 -0.29 5.58
CA VAL A 37 12.93 0.69 5.57
C VAL A 37 12.48 1.00 7.00
N ILE A 38 12.31 -0.01 7.86
CA ILE A 38 11.96 0.17 9.27
C ILE A 38 13.02 1.03 9.98
N SER A 39 14.31 0.73 9.79
CA SER A 39 15.41 1.48 10.40
C SER A 39 15.48 2.93 9.91
N ASN A 40 15.34 3.17 8.61
CA ASN A 40 15.37 4.53 8.05
C ASN A 40 14.13 5.33 8.48
N LEU A 41 12.95 4.69 8.52
CA LEU A 41 11.71 5.29 9.01
C LEU A 41 11.81 5.65 10.50
N ALA A 42 12.43 4.81 11.32
CA ALA A 42 12.71 5.12 12.73
C ALA A 42 13.64 6.34 12.87
N CYS A 43 14.72 6.40 12.09
CA CYS A 43 15.65 7.54 12.09
C CYS A 43 14.95 8.84 11.65
N THR A 44 14.11 8.76 10.62
CA THR A 44 13.32 9.88 10.10
C THR A 44 12.28 10.36 11.12
N LYS A 45 11.63 9.44 11.83
CA LYS A 45 10.70 9.76 12.93
C LYS A 45 11.42 10.51 14.04
N GLU A 46 12.58 10.03 14.48
CA GLU A 46 13.37 10.70 15.54
C GLU A 46 13.80 12.11 15.12
N LEU A 47 14.28 12.27 13.88
CA LEU A 47 14.64 13.58 13.31
C LEU A 47 13.43 14.52 13.27
N ASN A 48 12.28 14.05 12.80
CA ASN A 48 11.06 14.85 12.75
C ASN A 48 10.61 15.26 14.16
N THR A 49 10.58 14.35 15.14
CA THR A 49 10.27 14.72 16.53
C THR A 49 11.25 15.74 17.10
N TRP A 50 12.53 15.66 16.75
CA TRP A 50 13.52 16.64 17.17
C TRP A 50 13.27 18.02 16.53
N PHE A 51 13.00 18.06 15.22
CA PHE A 51 12.64 19.28 14.48
C PHE A 51 11.40 19.95 15.06
N THR A 52 10.31 19.20 15.27
CA THR A 52 9.07 19.69 15.90
C THR A 52 9.33 20.21 17.32
N LYS A 53 10.16 19.51 18.11
CA LYS A 53 10.46 19.90 19.50
C LYS A 53 11.28 21.20 19.59
N LYS A 54 12.22 21.42 18.67
CA LYS A 54 13.11 22.60 18.69
C LYS A 54 12.53 23.80 17.96
N PHE A 55 11.98 23.61 16.76
CA PHE A 55 11.52 24.71 15.91
C PHE A 55 10.05 25.06 16.13
N GLU A 56 9.15 24.08 16.25
CA GLU A 56 7.71 24.39 16.41
C GLU A 56 7.32 24.62 17.87
N LYS A 57 7.82 23.80 18.82
CA LYS A 57 7.46 23.91 20.25
C LYS A 57 8.49 24.66 21.11
N GLY A 58 9.75 24.77 20.66
CA GLY A 58 10.85 25.38 21.41
C GLY A 58 11.02 26.88 21.16
N ALA A 59 10.98 27.31 19.90
CA ALA A 59 11.15 28.73 19.54
C ALA A 59 9.99 29.61 20.05
N LEU A 60 8.75 29.08 20.08
CA LEU A 60 7.57 29.81 20.56
C LEU A 60 7.48 29.95 22.09
N ARG A 61 8.28 29.20 22.88
CA ARG A 61 8.26 29.29 24.35
C ARG A 61 9.35 30.17 24.96
N PHE A 62 10.40 30.52 24.22
CA PHE A 62 11.46 31.42 24.72
C PHE A 62 11.29 32.89 24.30
N VAL A 63 10.40 33.19 23.35
CA VAL A 63 10.18 34.57 22.86
C VAL A 63 8.98 35.27 23.54
N ALA A 64 8.23 34.58 24.41
CA ALA A 64 6.95 35.09 24.92
C ALA A 64 6.99 35.77 26.30
N LYS A 65 8.14 35.88 26.99
CA LYS A 65 8.24 36.63 28.25
C LYS A 65 9.63 37.20 28.47
N GLU A 66 9.91 38.32 27.82
CA GLU A 66 10.84 39.34 28.32
C GLU A 66 10.43 40.67 27.68
N ASP A 67 9.45 41.33 28.31
CA ASP A 67 9.18 42.76 28.12
C ASP A 67 10.36 43.54 28.71
N MET A 68 11.32 43.94 27.87
CA MET A 68 12.20 45.07 28.14
C MET A 68 12.39 45.85 26.83
N PRO A 69 12.37 47.19 26.86
CA PRO A 69 12.32 48.01 25.66
C PRO A 69 13.66 47.96 24.91
N ARG A 70 13.57 47.85 23.58
CA ARG A 70 14.68 48.02 22.65
C ARG A 70 15.40 49.34 22.92
N GLY A 71 16.61 49.25 23.47
CA GLY A 71 17.65 50.26 23.31
C GLY A 71 18.46 49.96 22.05
N ASP A 72 18.76 51.01 21.31
CA ASP A 72 19.36 50.99 19.98
C ASP A 72 20.70 50.26 19.85
N SER A 73 20.92 49.84 18.61
CA SER A 73 22.08 49.12 18.10
C SER A 73 23.39 49.90 18.25
N GLU A 74 24.14 49.64 19.32
CA GLU A 74 25.59 49.80 19.33
C GLU A 74 26.22 48.65 20.11
N LYS A 75 27.02 47.81 19.40
CA LYS A 75 28.21 47.05 19.87
C LYS A 75 28.31 45.60 19.30
N PRO A 76 28.77 45.45 18.03
CA PRO A 76 29.51 44.25 17.63
C PRO A 76 31.03 44.40 17.87
N ARG A 77 31.55 45.63 18.04
CA ARG A 77 33.01 45.86 18.18
C ARG A 77 33.55 45.52 19.56
N HIS A 78 32.78 45.74 20.63
CA HIS A 78 33.24 45.51 22.01
C HIS A 78 33.49 44.02 22.30
N PHE A 79 32.60 43.14 21.83
CA PHE A 79 32.76 41.68 22.00
C PHE A 79 33.93 41.11 21.20
N VAL A 80 34.21 41.65 20.01
CA VAL A 80 35.36 41.22 19.19
C VAL A 80 36.68 41.64 19.82
N VAL A 81 36.74 42.81 20.47
CA VAL A 81 37.93 43.27 21.20
C VAL A 81 38.15 42.45 22.47
N GLU A 82 37.09 42.17 23.24
CA GLU A 82 37.19 41.30 24.43
C GLU A 82 37.53 39.85 24.06
N LEU A 83 36.98 39.28 22.98
CA LEU A 83 37.37 37.94 22.51
C LEU A 83 38.85 37.88 22.11
N LYS A 84 39.38 38.92 21.44
CA LYS A 84 40.81 39.00 21.13
C LYS A 84 41.67 39.13 22.39
N ARG A 85 41.21 39.87 23.40
CA ARG A 85 41.88 40.01 24.70
C ARG A 85 41.88 38.70 25.50
N ILE A 86 40.74 38.02 25.56
CA ILE A 86 40.61 36.73 26.26
C ILE A 86 41.46 35.66 25.57
N ASN A 87 41.49 35.63 24.23
CA ASN A 87 42.30 34.65 23.50
C ASN A 87 43.82 34.87 23.70
N SER A 88 44.27 36.13 23.79
CA SER A 88 45.69 36.43 24.06
C SER A 88 46.09 36.11 25.51
N VAL A 89 45.21 36.36 26.49
CA VAL A 89 45.43 35.99 27.89
C VAL A 89 45.37 34.47 28.09
N PHE A 90 44.47 33.77 27.40
CA PHE A 90 44.33 32.33 27.49
C PHE A 90 45.59 31.60 27.00
N ALA A 91 46.15 31.99 25.86
CA ALA A 91 47.39 31.42 25.36
C ALA A 91 48.56 31.63 26.35
N LYS A 92 48.66 32.81 26.96
CA LYS A 92 49.71 33.12 27.95
C LYS A 92 49.53 32.34 29.25
N SER A 93 48.30 32.28 29.77
CA SER A 93 47.99 31.52 31.00
C SER A 93 48.20 30.02 30.82
N LYS A 94 47.83 29.46 29.67
CA LYS A 94 48.03 28.04 29.37
C LYS A 94 49.51 27.69 29.22
N LYS A 95 50.31 28.59 28.65
CA LYS A 95 51.77 28.44 28.62
C LYS A 95 52.36 28.44 30.04
N GLN A 96 51.99 29.42 30.88
CA GLN A 96 52.46 29.51 32.26
C GLN A 96 52.06 28.29 33.10
N TYR A 97 50.86 27.74 32.87
CA TYR A 97 50.42 26.50 33.52
C TYR A 97 51.30 25.30 33.12
N ILE A 98 51.62 25.17 31.83
CA ILE A 98 52.51 24.10 31.36
C ILE A 98 53.93 24.28 31.90
N GLU A 99 54.43 25.51 31.96
CA GLU A 99 55.74 25.83 32.54
C GLU A 99 55.79 25.48 34.04
N ALA A 100 54.78 25.85 34.81
CA ALA A 100 54.69 25.48 36.23
C ALA A 100 54.57 23.95 36.43
N GLN A 101 53.82 23.26 35.57
CA GLN A 101 53.72 21.80 35.64
C GLN A 101 55.05 21.11 35.27
N MET A 102 55.79 21.68 34.31
CA MET A 102 57.13 21.21 33.94
C MET A 102 58.14 21.46 35.06
N GLU A 103 58.11 22.62 35.70
CA GLU A 103 58.95 22.95 36.87
C GLU A 103 58.65 22.01 38.03
N HIS A 104 57.37 21.78 38.37
CA HIS A 104 56.98 20.82 39.40
C HIS A 104 57.48 19.40 39.07
N ALA A 105 57.34 18.95 37.82
CA ALA A 105 57.85 17.64 37.41
C ALA A 105 59.38 17.56 37.48
N ASN A 106 60.08 18.67 37.19
CA ASN A 106 61.54 18.75 37.31
C ASN A 106 61.99 18.74 38.78
N GLU A 107 61.27 19.44 39.66
CA GLU A 107 61.47 19.40 41.12
C GLU A 107 61.20 18.00 41.68
N GLU A 108 60.16 17.31 41.22
CA GLU A 108 59.86 15.95 41.65
C GLU A 108 60.92 14.95 41.13
N ALA A 109 61.43 15.16 39.92
CA ALA A 109 62.56 14.40 39.37
C ALA A 109 63.87 14.66 40.13
N THR A 110 64.15 15.89 40.56
CA THR A 110 65.34 16.20 41.37
C THR A 110 65.20 15.61 42.77
N LEU A 111 64.02 15.71 43.40
CA LEU A 111 63.74 15.10 44.70
C LEU A 111 63.85 13.58 44.67
N SER A 112 63.35 12.92 43.61
CA SER A 112 63.50 11.47 43.47
C SER A 112 64.95 11.06 43.24
N LYS A 113 65.72 11.84 42.47
CA LYS A 113 67.17 11.63 42.29
C LYS A 113 67.94 11.84 43.60
N LEU A 114 67.58 12.85 44.40
CA LEU A 114 68.14 13.08 45.73
C LEU A 114 67.76 11.97 46.72
N ARG A 115 66.52 11.47 46.68
CA ARG A 115 66.10 10.30 47.48
C ARG A 115 66.86 9.04 47.09
N ALA A 116 67.06 8.80 45.80
CA ALA A 116 67.86 7.69 45.30
C ALA A 116 69.35 7.84 45.68
N GLN A 117 69.88 9.07 45.63
CA GLN A 117 71.22 9.38 46.11
C GLN A 117 71.34 9.18 47.63
N LEU A 118 70.37 9.60 48.43
CA LEU A 118 70.31 9.37 49.88
C LEU A 118 70.26 7.88 50.21
N ALA A 119 69.46 7.11 49.47
CA ALA A 119 69.37 5.66 49.59
C ALA A 119 70.69 4.98 49.17
N SER A 120 71.36 5.48 48.13
CA SER A 120 72.69 4.98 47.71
C SER A 120 73.79 5.37 48.72
N GLN A 121 73.71 6.57 49.31
CA GLN A 121 74.62 7.01 50.35
C GLN A 121 74.43 6.23 51.64
N HIS A 122 73.23 5.74 51.97
CA HIS A 122 73.02 4.79 53.08
C HIS A 122 73.87 3.51 52.96
N SER A 123 74.33 3.15 51.76
CA SER A 123 75.27 2.02 51.56
C SER A 123 76.76 2.40 51.64
N TYR A 124 77.10 3.69 51.58
CA TYR A 124 78.48 4.22 51.66
C TYR A 124 78.80 4.81 53.05
N ILE A 125 77.89 4.64 54.02
CA ILE A 125 77.94 5.21 55.38
C ILE A 125 78.62 4.25 56.37
N HIS A 126 79.74 3.64 55.96
CA HIS A 126 80.57 2.85 56.88
C HIS A 126 82.01 3.32 57.04
N GLU A 127 82.41 4.45 56.44
CA GLU A 127 83.77 4.99 56.64
C GLU A 127 83.87 6.33 57.38
N ASP A 128 82.76 6.99 57.78
CA ASP A 128 82.90 8.16 58.66
C ASP A 128 81.71 8.38 59.61
N ILE A 129 81.57 7.46 60.56
CA ILE A 129 80.52 7.45 61.60
C ILE A 129 80.44 8.78 62.36
N HIS A 130 81.54 9.53 62.49
CA HIS A 130 81.56 10.81 63.20
C HIS A 130 81.05 11.97 62.35
N SER A 131 81.46 12.06 61.08
CA SER A 131 80.90 13.04 60.13
C SER A 131 79.42 12.80 59.89
N LEU A 132 79.00 11.53 59.89
CA LEU A 132 77.60 11.14 59.79
C LEU A 132 76.79 11.44 61.02
N ARG A 133 77.34 11.24 62.22
CA ARG A 133 76.64 11.59 63.46
C ARG A 133 76.45 13.10 63.58
N ARG A 134 77.44 13.88 63.14
CA ARG A 134 77.36 15.35 63.11
C ARG A 134 76.37 15.85 62.06
N ARG A 135 76.41 15.28 60.85
CA ARG A 135 75.45 15.57 59.80
C ARG A 135 74.03 15.09 60.14
N ASN A 136 73.88 14.00 60.88
CA ASN A 136 72.59 13.52 61.36
C ASN A 136 72.04 14.41 62.49
N SER A 137 72.91 14.97 63.35
CA SER A 137 72.47 16.02 64.30
C SER A 137 72.09 17.32 63.59
N GLU A 138 72.84 17.75 62.58
CA GLU A 138 72.50 18.93 61.76
C GLU A 138 71.19 18.72 61.01
N LEU A 139 71.02 17.55 60.36
CA LEU A 139 69.78 17.19 59.67
C LEU A 139 68.60 17.03 60.62
N THR A 140 68.79 16.57 61.86
CA THR A 140 67.68 16.47 62.82
C THR A 140 67.26 17.83 63.37
N GLU A 141 68.19 18.78 63.52
CA GLU A 141 67.84 20.17 63.82
C GLU A 141 67.20 20.87 62.61
N GLU A 142 67.74 20.71 61.41
CA GLU A 142 67.11 21.23 60.18
C GLU A 142 65.72 20.64 59.95
N LEU A 143 65.50 19.37 60.30
CA LEU A 143 64.20 18.71 60.19
C LEU A 143 63.23 19.19 61.28
N LYS A 144 63.71 19.58 62.47
CA LYS A 144 62.90 20.27 63.48
C LYS A 144 62.53 21.67 63.03
N ASP A 145 63.47 22.43 62.47
CA ASP A 145 63.22 23.79 61.97
C ASP A 145 62.26 23.76 60.77
N LEU A 146 62.44 22.81 59.84
CA LEU A 146 61.47 22.57 58.76
C LEU A 146 60.13 22.11 59.33
N SER A 147 60.10 21.24 60.34
CA SER A 147 58.85 20.82 60.97
C SER A 147 58.14 22.00 61.64
N LEU A 148 58.87 22.93 62.23
CA LEU A 148 58.33 24.15 62.82
C LEU A 148 57.79 25.09 61.74
N GLN A 149 58.54 25.32 60.66
CA GLN A 149 58.08 26.12 59.51
C GLN A 149 56.87 25.50 58.80
N VAL A 150 56.83 24.18 58.69
CA VAL A 150 55.67 23.46 58.14
C VAL A 150 54.49 23.60 59.09
N GLN A 151 54.71 23.50 60.40
CA GLN A 151 53.65 23.72 61.40
C GLN A 151 53.12 25.15 61.35
N GLU A 152 53.99 26.16 61.25
CA GLU A 152 53.63 27.58 61.09
C GLU A 152 52.89 27.83 59.77
N CYS A 153 53.36 27.28 58.65
CA CYS A 153 52.63 27.34 57.38
C CYS A 153 51.25 26.67 57.50
N LEU A 154 51.16 25.50 58.13
CA LEU A 154 49.87 24.82 58.32
C LEU A 154 48.93 25.62 59.23
N SER A 155 49.45 26.24 60.30
CA SER A 155 48.64 26.96 61.28
C SER A 155 48.29 28.39 60.90
N GLU A 156 49.16 29.09 60.16
CA GLU A 156 48.96 30.50 59.80
C GLU A 156 48.55 30.65 58.35
N THR A 157 49.35 30.17 57.39
CA THR A 157 49.09 30.43 55.96
C THR A 157 48.00 29.53 55.40
N VAL A 158 48.02 28.23 55.69
CA VAL A 158 46.98 27.30 55.24
C VAL A 158 45.68 27.55 56.00
N ALA A 159 45.73 27.79 57.31
CA ALA A 159 44.51 28.11 58.06
C ALA A 159 43.88 29.44 57.60
N SER A 160 44.68 30.50 57.34
CA SER A 160 44.16 31.76 56.78
C SER A 160 43.63 31.59 55.36
N LEU A 161 44.33 30.85 54.48
CA LEU A 161 43.85 30.54 53.14
C LEU A 161 42.58 29.68 53.15
N CYS A 162 42.45 28.73 54.07
CA CYS A 162 41.22 27.95 54.29
C CYS A 162 40.09 28.83 54.83
N SER A 163 40.39 29.82 55.67
CA SER A 163 39.43 30.81 56.15
C SER A 163 38.95 31.72 55.02
N ASP A 164 39.85 32.15 54.15
CA ASP A 164 39.57 32.96 52.96
C ASP A 164 38.81 32.15 51.91
N LEU A 165 39.17 30.88 51.71
CA LEU A 165 38.44 29.94 50.87
C LEU A 165 37.03 29.72 51.41
N ALA A 166 36.83 29.48 52.70
CA ALA A 166 35.51 29.34 53.30
C ALA A 166 34.67 30.64 53.16
N ARG A 167 35.31 31.82 53.22
CA ARG A 167 34.67 33.12 52.92
C ARG A 167 34.27 33.25 51.44
N LEU A 168 35.07 32.71 50.53
CA LEU A 168 34.83 32.74 49.08
C LEU A 168 33.88 31.64 48.60
N GLU A 169 33.81 30.52 49.31
CA GLU A 169 32.89 29.40 49.04
C GLU A 169 31.42 29.82 49.28
N GLY A 170 31.19 30.80 50.17
CA GLY A 170 29.91 31.47 50.35
C GLY A 170 29.52 32.48 49.25
N ALA A 171 30.44 32.82 48.34
CA ALA A 171 30.15 33.68 47.19
C ALA A 171 29.58 32.85 46.03
N ASN A 172 28.32 32.42 46.18
CA ASN A 172 27.53 31.61 45.25
C ASN A 172 27.31 32.20 43.84
N ILE A 173 28.01 33.28 43.46
CA ILE A 173 27.75 34.06 42.25
C ILE A 173 28.58 33.56 41.05
N LEU A 174 29.72 32.86 41.27
CA LEU A 174 30.62 32.49 40.16
C LEU A 174 30.67 30.99 39.84
N GLN A 175 30.60 30.11 40.84
CA GLN A 175 30.74 28.66 40.61
C GLN A 175 29.42 28.01 40.15
N GLY A 176 28.28 28.47 40.69
CA GLY A 176 26.96 28.03 40.26
C GLY A 176 26.68 28.37 38.80
N ASP A 177 26.86 29.65 38.42
CA ASP A 177 26.55 30.12 37.06
C ASP A 177 27.48 29.52 36.00
N HIS A 178 28.80 29.39 36.25
CA HIS A 178 29.69 28.75 35.28
C HIS A 178 29.37 27.27 35.09
N ASN A 179 29.12 26.51 36.16
CA ASN A 179 28.76 25.09 36.05
C ASN A 179 27.41 24.92 35.35
N LEU A 180 26.43 25.80 35.60
CA LEU A 180 25.15 25.81 34.88
C LEU A 180 25.32 26.16 33.40
N ILE A 181 26.19 27.11 33.06
CA ILE A 181 26.49 27.48 31.67
C ILE A 181 27.19 26.32 30.95
N VAL A 182 28.20 25.70 31.59
CA VAL A 182 28.93 24.55 31.04
C VAL A 182 27.98 23.37 30.84
N HIS A 183 27.15 23.03 31.84
CA HIS A 183 26.16 21.96 31.68
C HIS A 183 25.10 22.25 30.61
N ARG A 184 24.65 23.51 30.46
CA ARG A 184 23.77 23.90 29.35
C ARG A 184 24.47 23.69 28.01
N GLN A 185 25.73 24.13 27.88
CA GLN A 185 26.53 23.95 26.67
C GLN A 185 26.77 22.48 26.36
N GLU A 186 27.14 21.66 27.33
CA GLU A 186 27.31 20.21 27.18
C GLU A 186 26.01 19.53 26.75
N CYS A 187 24.87 19.95 27.31
CA CYS A 187 23.55 19.46 26.89
C CYS A 187 23.26 19.80 25.42
N TYR A 188 23.56 21.03 24.98
CA TYR A 188 23.40 21.44 23.58
C TYR A 188 24.34 20.67 22.65
N ILE A 189 25.62 20.54 23.00
CA ILE A 189 26.63 19.82 22.23
C ILE A 189 26.26 18.33 22.13
N SER A 190 25.83 17.71 23.22
CA SER A 190 25.39 16.31 23.24
C SER A 190 24.17 16.09 22.34
N GLN A 191 23.19 16.99 22.39
CA GLN A 191 22.03 16.95 21.50
C GLN A 191 22.40 17.15 20.02
N GLN A 192 23.31 18.08 19.71
CA GLN A 192 23.82 18.30 18.36
C GLN A 192 24.58 17.08 17.84
N LYS A 193 25.47 16.48 18.64
CA LYS A 193 26.19 15.25 18.28
C LYS A 193 25.24 14.11 17.96
N ARG A 194 24.18 13.93 18.76
CA ARG A 194 23.17 12.90 18.50
C ARG A 194 22.46 13.14 17.16
N PHE A 195 22.05 14.39 16.88
CA PHE A 195 21.42 14.76 15.61
C PHE A 195 22.34 14.54 14.40
N ILE A 196 23.60 14.99 14.49
CA ILE A 196 24.61 14.77 13.45
C ILE A 196 24.77 13.27 13.20
N ASN A 197 24.80 12.44 14.25
CA ASN A 197 24.90 10.99 14.11
C ASN A 197 23.71 10.38 13.35
N HIS A 198 22.48 10.81 13.64
CA HIS A 198 21.29 10.36 12.89
C HIS A 198 21.36 10.74 11.41
N LEU A 199 21.80 11.97 11.09
CA LEU A 199 21.98 12.40 9.70
C LEU A 199 23.11 11.65 8.98
N VAL A 200 24.24 11.44 9.64
CA VAL A 200 25.37 10.67 9.10
C VAL A 200 24.95 9.23 8.83
N ASN A 201 24.18 8.62 9.75
CA ASN A 201 23.65 7.27 9.57
C ASN A 201 22.67 7.20 8.40
N GLN A 202 21.78 8.18 8.23
CA GLN A 202 20.90 8.23 7.05
C GLN A 202 21.71 8.38 5.76
N LEU A 203 22.68 9.30 5.73
CA LEU A 203 23.52 9.50 4.55
C LEU A 203 24.31 8.23 4.22
N ALA A 204 24.91 7.57 5.21
CA ALA A 204 25.63 6.32 5.04
C ALA A 204 24.70 5.21 4.51
N ALA A 205 23.50 5.08 5.07
CA ALA A 205 22.49 4.13 4.63
C ALA A 205 22.04 4.37 3.18
N HIS A 206 21.85 5.63 2.78
CA HIS A 206 21.49 5.99 1.41
C HIS A 206 22.66 5.75 0.43
N ARG A 207 23.89 6.09 0.83
CA ARG A 207 25.09 5.84 0.03
C ARG A 207 25.33 4.34 -0.16
N PHE A 208 25.14 3.55 0.90
CA PHE A 208 25.21 2.10 0.83
C PHE A 208 24.18 1.54 -0.15
N LEU A 209 22.92 1.98 -0.07
CA LEU A 209 21.87 1.58 -1.00
C LEU A 209 22.23 1.96 -2.45
N ALA A 210 22.73 3.17 -2.68
CA ALA A 210 23.13 3.62 -4.00
C ALA A 210 24.28 2.78 -4.58
N ILE A 211 25.28 2.44 -3.76
CA ILE A 211 26.38 1.55 -4.16
C ILE A 211 25.86 0.13 -4.43
N ALA A 212 24.97 -0.39 -3.58
CA ALA A 212 24.35 -1.71 -3.79
C ALA A 212 23.57 -1.76 -5.11
N CYS A 213 22.74 -0.75 -5.40
CA CYS A 213 22.04 -0.60 -6.69
C CYS A 213 23.01 -0.58 -7.88
N GLN A 214 24.14 0.14 -7.77
CA GLN A 214 25.14 0.23 -8.84
C GLN A 214 25.88 -1.08 -9.06
N LEU A 215 26.30 -1.75 -7.98
CA LEU A 215 26.94 -3.06 -8.04
C LEU A 215 26.00 -4.09 -8.66
N GLU A 216 24.75 -4.08 -8.23
CA GLU A 216 23.76 -5.00 -8.76
C GLU A 216 23.47 -4.76 -10.24
N ARG A 217 23.30 -3.49 -10.66
CA ARG A 217 23.22 -3.13 -12.09
C ARG A 217 24.42 -3.72 -12.85
N ARG A 218 25.65 -3.50 -12.38
CA ARG A 218 26.85 -4.02 -13.04
C ARG A 218 26.88 -5.55 -13.10
N THR A 219 26.54 -6.24 -12.01
CA THR A 219 26.67 -7.70 -11.93
C THR A 219 25.55 -8.43 -12.67
N LYS A 220 24.30 -7.97 -12.55
CA LYS A 220 23.14 -8.55 -13.27
C LYS A 220 23.17 -8.25 -14.77
N ILE A 221 23.49 -7.00 -15.15
CA ILE A 221 23.47 -6.58 -16.55
C ILE A 221 24.70 -7.10 -17.29
N SER A 222 25.88 -7.19 -16.67
CA SER A 222 27.07 -7.63 -17.41
C SER A 222 27.15 -9.15 -17.59
N SER A 223 26.90 -9.93 -16.53
CA SER A 223 27.10 -11.39 -16.60
C SER A 223 25.93 -12.15 -17.22
N ALA A 224 24.69 -11.83 -16.85
CA ALA A 224 23.53 -12.53 -17.39
C ALA A 224 23.23 -12.13 -18.83
N TYR A 225 23.33 -10.84 -19.18
CA TYR A 225 23.12 -10.38 -20.56
C TYR A 225 24.16 -10.95 -21.52
N SER A 226 25.45 -10.96 -21.15
CA SER A 226 26.51 -11.52 -22.03
C SER A 226 26.32 -13.02 -22.25
N LEU A 227 25.92 -13.76 -21.22
CA LEU A 227 25.58 -15.18 -21.33
C LEU A 227 24.33 -15.40 -22.20
N LEU A 228 23.24 -14.65 -21.95
CA LEU A 228 22.02 -14.73 -22.74
C LEU A 228 22.27 -14.38 -24.21
N LYS A 229 23.08 -13.35 -24.49
CA LYS A 229 23.45 -12.96 -25.85
C LYS A 229 24.30 -14.03 -26.53
N ALA A 230 25.24 -14.65 -25.83
CA ALA A 230 26.00 -15.77 -26.36
C ALA A 230 25.08 -16.95 -26.73
N THR A 231 24.14 -17.32 -25.84
CA THR A 231 23.17 -18.38 -26.11
C THR A 231 22.20 -18.03 -27.24
N GLU A 232 21.81 -16.76 -27.38
CA GLU A 232 20.97 -16.27 -28.48
C GLU A 232 21.68 -16.48 -29.83
N MET A 233 22.94 -16.05 -29.93
CA MET A 233 23.75 -16.18 -31.15
C MET A 233 23.96 -17.65 -31.53
N GLU A 234 24.19 -18.51 -30.53
CA GLU A 234 24.36 -19.95 -30.75
C GLU A 234 23.06 -20.60 -31.24
N LEU A 235 21.91 -20.30 -30.62
CA LEU A 235 20.61 -20.78 -31.06
C LEU A 235 20.21 -20.26 -32.45
N GLN A 236 20.49 -19.00 -32.77
CA GLN A 236 20.31 -18.45 -34.12
C GLN A 236 21.15 -19.20 -35.15
N SER A 237 22.40 -19.55 -34.82
CA SER A 237 23.26 -20.35 -35.69
C SER A 237 22.66 -21.74 -35.95
N TYR A 238 22.09 -22.39 -34.92
CA TYR A 238 21.40 -23.66 -35.06
C TYR A 238 20.14 -23.56 -35.92
N VAL A 239 19.33 -22.51 -35.74
CA VAL A 239 18.14 -22.27 -36.58
C VAL A 239 18.54 -22.10 -38.04
N LEU A 240 19.58 -21.31 -38.33
CA LEU A 240 20.08 -21.12 -39.70
C LEU A 240 20.62 -22.43 -40.31
N ALA A 241 21.36 -23.22 -39.52
CA ALA A 241 21.87 -24.52 -39.97
C ALA A 241 20.77 -25.55 -40.21
N VAL A 242 19.69 -25.53 -39.43
CA VAL A 242 18.55 -26.41 -39.66
C VAL A 242 17.72 -25.95 -40.85
N ASN A 243 17.49 -24.65 -41.00
CA ASN A 243 16.79 -24.11 -42.17
C ASN A 243 17.54 -24.42 -43.47
N SER A 244 18.86 -24.26 -43.51
CA SER A 244 19.65 -24.58 -44.71
C SER A 244 19.58 -26.08 -45.08
N ARG A 245 19.55 -26.98 -44.08
CA ARG A 245 19.30 -28.41 -44.31
C ARG A 245 17.88 -28.66 -44.82
N LEU A 246 16.89 -27.94 -44.31
CA LEU A 246 15.49 -28.07 -44.70
C LEU A 246 15.28 -27.58 -46.14
N ASP A 247 15.93 -26.49 -46.52
CA ASP A 247 15.97 -25.98 -47.90
C ASP A 247 16.60 -27.00 -48.84
N GLN A 248 17.71 -27.64 -48.43
CA GLN A 248 18.31 -28.74 -49.19
C GLN A 248 17.37 -29.94 -49.36
N TYR A 249 16.64 -30.34 -48.31
CA TYR A 249 15.64 -31.39 -48.42
C TYR A 249 14.46 -30.98 -49.30
N HIS A 250 14.06 -29.71 -49.28
CA HIS A 250 13.00 -29.21 -50.14
C HIS A 250 13.42 -29.26 -51.62
N LEU A 251 14.65 -28.85 -51.94
CA LEU A 251 15.23 -28.97 -53.28
C LEU A 251 15.34 -30.43 -53.74
N ILE A 252 15.68 -31.34 -52.84
CA ILE A 252 15.69 -32.79 -53.13
C ILE A 252 14.26 -33.31 -53.34
N GLY A 253 13.29 -32.84 -52.57
CA GLY A 253 11.87 -33.20 -52.72
C GLY A 253 11.26 -32.68 -54.03
N GLU A 254 11.59 -31.46 -54.44
CA GLU A 254 11.22 -30.90 -55.75
C GLU A 254 11.88 -31.67 -56.89
N ALA A 255 13.16 -32.03 -56.76
CA ALA A 255 13.87 -32.87 -57.72
C ALA A 255 13.31 -34.30 -57.78
N ALA A 256 12.84 -34.85 -56.66
CA ALA A 256 12.17 -36.15 -56.64
C ALA A 256 10.78 -36.08 -57.26
N SER A 257 10.06 -34.98 -57.04
CA SER A 257 8.71 -34.78 -57.61
C SER A 257 8.76 -34.59 -59.13
N SER A 258 9.78 -33.92 -59.66
CA SER A 258 10.01 -33.83 -61.11
C SER A 258 10.51 -35.14 -61.74
N MET A 259 10.96 -36.11 -60.94
CA MET A 259 11.25 -37.49 -61.41
C MET A 259 10.03 -38.42 -61.34
N ILE A 260 8.92 -38.02 -60.69
CA ILE A 260 7.71 -38.85 -60.52
C ILE A 260 6.63 -38.52 -61.58
N GLU A 261 6.85 -37.53 -62.44
CA GLU A 261 6.03 -37.40 -63.66
C GLU A 261 6.30 -38.59 -64.60
N GLU A 262 5.23 -39.36 -64.85
CA GLU A 262 5.11 -40.54 -65.74
C GLU A 262 5.36 -41.94 -65.15
N GLY A 263 4.87 -42.20 -63.93
CA GLY A 263 4.58 -43.57 -63.47
C GLY A 263 3.16 -44.02 -63.83
N SER A 264 2.97 -44.75 -64.92
CA SER A 264 1.73 -45.50 -65.14
C SER A 264 1.57 -46.55 -64.03
N ILE A 265 0.36 -46.70 -63.47
CA ILE A 265 0.06 -47.76 -62.49
C ILE A 265 0.41 -49.11 -63.12
N ASP A 266 1.27 -49.89 -62.47
CA ASP A 266 1.65 -51.24 -62.91
C ASP A 266 0.41 -52.14 -62.88
N ASP A 267 0.14 -52.89 -63.96
CA ASP A 267 -1.00 -53.80 -64.09
C ASP A 267 -1.03 -54.90 -63.00
N ARG A 268 0.08 -55.08 -62.27
CA ARG A 268 0.20 -55.99 -61.13
C ARG A 268 -0.32 -55.41 -59.82
N ASP A 269 -0.53 -54.09 -59.74
CA ASP A 269 -0.95 -53.43 -58.51
C ASP A 269 -2.46 -53.54 -58.32
N THR A 270 -2.87 -54.66 -57.73
CA THR A 270 -4.29 -54.96 -57.43
C THR A 270 -4.90 -53.91 -56.48
N PHE A 271 -4.08 -53.26 -55.64
CA PHE A 271 -4.56 -52.28 -54.66
C PHE A 271 -4.93 -50.96 -55.33
N LEU A 272 -4.05 -50.41 -56.18
CA LEU A 272 -4.34 -49.16 -56.88
C LEU A 272 -5.49 -49.33 -57.89
N HIS A 273 -5.64 -50.50 -58.50
CA HIS A 273 -6.82 -50.82 -59.29
C HIS A 273 -8.11 -50.87 -58.44
N ALA A 274 -8.07 -51.45 -57.24
CA ALA A 274 -9.23 -51.43 -56.34
C ALA A 274 -9.61 -50.01 -55.91
N VAL A 275 -8.62 -49.15 -55.62
CA VAL A 275 -8.85 -47.74 -55.30
C VAL A 275 -9.47 -47.01 -56.49
N ARG A 276 -8.95 -47.20 -57.72
CA ARG A 276 -9.55 -46.67 -58.94
C ARG A 276 -11.00 -47.13 -59.13
N ASP A 277 -11.28 -48.41 -58.89
CA ASP A 277 -12.61 -48.97 -59.08
C ASP A 277 -13.61 -48.39 -58.05
N ILE A 278 -13.17 -48.11 -56.83
CA ILE A 278 -13.98 -47.42 -55.81
C ILE A 278 -14.25 -45.96 -56.22
N LEU A 279 -13.22 -45.22 -56.67
CA LEU A 279 -13.37 -43.82 -57.09
C LEU A 279 -14.26 -43.69 -58.33
N SER A 280 -14.09 -44.58 -59.31
CA SER A 280 -14.94 -44.59 -60.51
C SER A 280 -16.39 -44.99 -60.21
N SER A 281 -16.64 -45.80 -59.17
CA SER A 281 -18.00 -46.11 -58.71
C SER A 281 -18.72 -44.90 -58.11
N TYR A 282 -17.97 -43.95 -57.53
CA TYR A 282 -18.52 -42.72 -56.93
C TYR A 282 -18.85 -41.64 -57.98
N SER A 283 -18.04 -41.54 -59.04
CA SER A 283 -18.14 -40.44 -60.02
C SER A 283 -19.35 -40.54 -60.98
N GLY A 284 -20.15 -41.62 -60.93
CA GLY A 284 -21.45 -41.73 -61.62
C GLY A 284 -21.43 -41.67 -63.16
N SER A 285 -20.27 -41.43 -63.77
CA SER A 285 -20.12 -41.34 -65.21
C SER A 285 -19.93 -42.74 -65.81
N GLN A 286 -20.96 -43.28 -66.46
CA GLN A 286 -20.84 -44.40 -67.41
C GLN A 286 -20.10 -43.97 -68.70
N THR A 287 -18.95 -43.31 -68.55
CA THR A 287 -18.00 -43.08 -69.64
C THR A 287 -16.88 -44.07 -69.46
N MET A 288 -16.66 -44.88 -70.49
CA MET A 288 -15.59 -45.88 -70.65
C MET A 288 -14.40 -45.60 -69.73
N THR A 289 -14.15 -46.53 -68.81
CA THR A 289 -13.00 -46.51 -67.91
C THR A 289 -11.72 -46.31 -68.73
N PRO A 290 -10.94 -45.24 -68.52
CA PRO A 290 -9.65 -45.11 -69.17
C PRO A 290 -8.76 -46.29 -68.74
N THR A 291 -8.26 -47.05 -69.71
CA THR A 291 -7.42 -48.24 -69.49
C THR A 291 -6.15 -47.90 -68.71
N TYR A 292 -5.72 -46.63 -68.72
CA TYR A 292 -4.57 -46.13 -67.97
C TYR A 292 -4.96 -44.90 -67.13
N VAL A 293 -4.75 -44.97 -65.82
CA VAL A 293 -4.86 -43.84 -64.90
C VAL A 293 -3.49 -43.65 -64.26
N SER A 294 -2.99 -42.41 -64.23
CA SER A 294 -1.75 -42.06 -63.54
C SER A 294 -1.98 -42.04 -62.03
N ALA A 295 -0.98 -42.41 -61.23
CA ALA A 295 -1.05 -42.30 -59.78
C ALA A 295 -1.40 -40.87 -59.32
N CYS A 296 -0.92 -39.84 -60.03
CA CYS A 296 -1.25 -38.44 -59.74
C CYS A 296 -2.74 -38.15 -59.95
N ALA A 297 -3.36 -38.72 -60.98
CA ALA A 297 -4.79 -38.53 -61.25
C ALA A 297 -5.68 -39.18 -60.17
N LEU A 298 -5.25 -40.31 -59.58
CA LEU A 298 -5.94 -40.89 -58.42
C LEU A 298 -5.81 -39.99 -57.19
N VAL A 299 -4.63 -39.41 -56.95
CA VAL A 299 -4.40 -38.50 -55.83
C VAL A 299 -5.24 -37.23 -55.97
N GLU A 300 -5.34 -36.67 -57.18
CA GLU A 300 -6.21 -35.53 -57.47
C GLU A 300 -7.68 -35.86 -57.18
N GLN A 301 -8.19 -37.00 -57.66
CA GLN A 301 -9.56 -37.45 -57.39
C GLN A 301 -9.84 -37.68 -55.89
N ILE A 302 -8.86 -38.21 -55.16
CA ILE A 302 -8.98 -38.37 -53.70
C ILE A 302 -8.99 -37.00 -53.02
N SER A 303 -8.17 -36.05 -53.48
CA SER A 303 -8.11 -34.70 -52.92
C SER A 303 -9.43 -33.94 -53.18
N GLU A 304 -10.01 -34.05 -54.37
CA GLU A 304 -11.33 -33.49 -54.68
C GLU A 304 -12.42 -34.06 -53.76
N LEU A 305 -12.38 -35.37 -53.48
CA LEU A 305 -13.32 -36.01 -52.57
C LEU A 305 -13.10 -35.57 -51.11
N GLU A 306 -11.85 -35.37 -50.70
CA GLU A 306 -11.51 -34.83 -49.37
C GLU A 306 -12.02 -33.40 -49.20
N ASP A 307 -11.92 -32.58 -50.24
CA ASP A 307 -12.48 -31.22 -50.28
C ASP A 307 -14.01 -31.23 -50.20
N GLU A 308 -14.69 -32.12 -50.95
CA GLU A 308 -16.14 -32.31 -50.86
C GLU A 308 -16.57 -32.74 -49.45
N LEU A 309 -15.85 -33.67 -48.84
CA LEU A 309 -16.11 -34.11 -47.46
C LEU A 309 -15.93 -32.96 -46.46
N HIS A 310 -14.92 -32.12 -46.63
CA HIS A 310 -14.74 -30.93 -45.81
C HIS A 310 -15.87 -29.92 -46.00
N CYS A 311 -16.36 -29.71 -47.22
CA CYS A 311 -17.53 -28.88 -47.49
C CYS A 311 -18.77 -29.40 -46.76
N TYR A 312 -19.07 -30.71 -46.86
CA TYR A 312 -20.22 -31.30 -46.18
C TYR A 312 -20.09 -31.28 -44.65
N GLN A 313 -18.89 -31.53 -44.11
CA GLN A 313 -18.63 -31.40 -42.67
C GLN A 313 -18.86 -29.95 -42.21
N HIS A 314 -18.38 -28.97 -42.98
CA HIS A 314 -18.59 -27.56 -42.68
C HIS A 314 -20.08 -27.19 -42.70
N GLU A 315 -20.84 -27.66 -43.68
CA GLU A 315 -22.29 -27.47 -43.74
C GLU A 315 -23.01 -28.09 -42.53
N LEU A 316 -22.64 -29.32 -42.16
CA LEU A 316 -23.24 -30.04 -41.04
C LEU A 316 -22.94 -29.38 -39.69
N GLU A 317 -21.71 -28.89 -39.48
CA GLU A 317 -21.29 -28.28 -38.22
C GLU A 317 -21.71 -26.82 -38.08
N ASN A 318 -21.71 -26.05 -39.18
CA ASN A 318 -21.86 -24.59 -39.11
C ASN A 318 -23.18 -24.10 -39.69
N VAL A 319 -23.62 -24.62 -40.83
CA VAL A 319 -24.81 -24.13 -41.54
C VAL A 319 -26.08 -24.68 -40.89
N LEU A 320 -26.16 -26.00 -40.73
CA LEU A 320 -27.34 -26.65 -40.17
C LEU A 320 -27.70 -26.18 -38.75
N PRO A 321 -26.74 -26.09 -37.80
CA PRO A 321 -27.06 -25.62 -36.45
C PRO A 321 -27.46 -24.15 -36.42
N ARG A 322 -26.90 -23.31 -37.30
CA ARG A 322 -27.33 -21.91 -37.45
C ARG A 322 -28.74 -21.81 -38.01
N GLU A 323 -29.10 -22.62 -38.99
CA GLU A 323 -30.46 -22.65 -39.54
C GLU A 323 -31.47 -23.18 -38.54
N ARG A 324 -31.14 -24.27 -37.83
CA ARG A 324 -31.95 -24.78 -36.73
C ARG A 324 -32.10 -23.75 -35.62
N GLY A 325 -31.02 -23.05 -35.24
CA GLY A 325 -31.04 -21.95 -34.30
C GLY A 325 -31.98 -20.82 -34.75
N ARG A 326 -31.84 -20.35 -36.00
CA ARG A 326 -32.75 -19.32 -36.57
C ARG A 326 -34.21 -19.75 -36.58
N PHE A 327 -34.50 -21.02 -36.90
CA PHE A 327 -35.86 -21.55 -36.86
C PHE A 327 -36.41 -21.60 -35.43
N ILE A 328 -35.62 -22.09 -34.48
CA ILE A 328 -35.98 -22.12 -33.06
C ILE A 328 -36.22 -20.70 -32.55
N ASP A 329 -35.35 -19.74 -32.88
CA ASP A 329 -35.50 -18.33 -32.50
C ASP A 329 -36.78 -17.72 -33.07
N GLU A 330 -37.14 -18.04 -34.31
CA GLU A 330 -38.40 -17.58 -34.92
C GLU A 330 -39.62 -18.18 -34.22
N GLN A 331 -39.59 -19.48 -33.90
CA GLN A 331 -40.64 -20.12 -33.12
C GLN A 331 -40.74 -19.53 -31.71
N CYS A 332 -39.61 -19.30 -31.04
CA CYS A 332 -39.56 -18.63 -29.76
C CYS A 332 -40.10 -17.19 -29.83
N ARG A 333 -39.80 -16.43 -30.89
CA ARG A 333 -40.39 -15.10 -31.14
C ARG A 333 -41.90 -15.18 -31.31
N MET A 334 -42.40 -16.14 -32.09
CA MET A 334 -43.84 -16.36 -32.25
C MET A 334 -44.51 -16.69 -30.91
N VAL A 335 -43.91 -17.60 -30.13
CA VAL A 335 -44.40 -17.97 -28.79
C VAL A 335 -44.35 -16.77 -27.86
N GLN A 336 -43.27 -15.99 -27.83
CA GLN A 336 -43.17 -14.77 -27.03
C GLN A 336 -44.19 -13.71 -27.46
N THR A 337 -44.50 -13.60 -28.75
CA THR A 337 -45.54 -12.69 -29.25
C THR A 337 -46.92 -13.15 -28.75
N LEU A 338 -47.20 -14.46 -28.81
CA LEU A 338 -48.41 -15.04 -28.24
C LEU A 338 -48.47 -14.87 -26.72
N GLU A 339 -47.37 -15.11 -26.01
CA GLU A 339 -47.26 -14.88 -24.58
C GLU A 339 -47.43 -13.41 -24.25
N GLN A 340 -46.90 -12.46 -25.03
CA GLN A 340 -47.13 -11.04 -24.83
C GLN A 340 -48.61 -10.68 -25.03
N ILE A 341 -49.27 -11.23 -26.04
CA ILE A 341 -50.72 -11.07 -26.25
C ILE A 341 -51.51 -11.64 -25.06
N LEU A 342 -51.08 -12.78 -24.51
CA LEU A 342 -51.74 -13.48 -23.41
C LEU A 342 -51.39 -12.91 -22.02
N SER A 343 -50.21 -12.29 -21.88
CA SER A 343 -49.63 -11.77 -20.64
C SER A 343 -49.87 -10.27 -20.46
N VAL A 344 -50.54 -9.60 -21.42
CA VAL A 344 -51.16 -8.30 -21.12
C VAL A 344 -52.03 -8.51 -19.88
N PRO A 345 -51.74 -7.84 -18.75
CA PRO A 345 -52.43 -8.08 -17.51
C PRO A 345 -53.92 -7.94 -17.75
N VAL A 346 -54.67 -8.99 -17.40
CA VAL A 346 -56.14 -9.01 -17.38
C VAL A 346 -56.59 -8.12 -16.21
N THR A 347 -56.27 -6.84 -16.28
CA THR A 347 -56.94 -5.80 -15.53
C THR A 347 -58.15 -5.38 -16.37
N HIS A 348 -59.22 -6.12 -16.11
CA HIS A 348 -60.63 -5.78 -16.34
C HIS A 348 -61.26 -5.98 -17.72
N MET A 349 -60.57 -6.54 -18.72
CA MET A 349 -61.24 -6.95 -19.96
C MET A 349 -60.80 -8.36 -20.39
N LEU A 350 -61.75 -9.29 -20.48
CA LEU A 350 -61.52 -10.60 -21.10
C LEU A 350 -60.93 -10.44 -22.50
N PRO A 351 -60.02 -11.32 -22.95
CA PRO A 351 -59.55 -11.31 -24.34
C PRO A 351 -60.74 -11.54 -25.27
N LYS A 352 -61.14 -10.50 -26.01
CA LYS A 352 -62.25 -10.57 -26.96
C LYS A 352 -61.82 -11.41 -28.17
N PHE A 353 -62.14 -12.71 -28.13
CA PHE A 353 -62.13 -13.60 -29.30
C PHE A 353 -63.22 -13.26 -30.33
N THR A 354 -64.01 -12.21 -30.11
CA THR A 354 -65.03 -11.74 -31.05
C THR A 354 -64.42 -10.89 -32.14
N PRO A 355 -64.62 -11.23 -33.43
CA PRO A 355 -64.25 -10.39 -34.56
C PRO A 355 -64.75 -8.95 -34.36
N TRP A 356 -63.96 -7.97 -34.79
CA TRP A 356 -64.20 -6.53 -34.61
C TRP A 356 -65.67 -6.06 -34.76
N PRO A 357 -66.48 -6.54 -35.74
CA PRO A 357 -67.88 -6.14 -35.85
C PRO A 357 -68.75 -6.50 -34.64
N LEU A 358 -68.46 -7.61 -33.97
CA LEU A 358 -69.17 -8.06 -32.77
C LEU A 358 -68.73 -7.28 -31.53
N ALA A 359 -67.48 -6.82 -31.49
CA ALA A 359 -66.99 -5.97 -30.41
C ALA A 359 -67.71 -4.63 -30.38
N GLN A 360 -67.95 -4.03 -31.56
CA GLN A 360 -68.69 -2.77 -31.68
C GLN A 360 -70.17 -2.91 -31.28
N ALA A 361 -70.84 -3.98 -31.73
CA ALA A 361 -72.24 -4.24 -31.35
C ALA A 361 -72.41 -4.48 -29.84
N LEU A 362 -71.43 -5.12 -29.19
CA LEU A 362 -71.43 -5.31 -27.74
C LEU A 362 -71.17 -4.00 -26.98
N GLU A 363 -70.35 -3.12 -27.51
CA GLU A 363 -70.06 -1.80 -26.91
C GLU A 363 -71.28 -0.88 -27.01
N GLU A 364 -72.00 -0.90 -28.12
CA GLU A 364 -73.28 -0.20 -28.27
C GLU A 364 -74.33 -0.73 -27.28
N LEU A 365 -74.41 -2.05 -27.10
CA LEU A 365 -75.31 -2.67 -26.11
C LEU A 365 -74.92 -2.30 -24.67
N GLU A 366 -73.63 -2.23 -24.37
CA GLU A 366 -73.11 -1.86 -23.06
C GLU A 366 -73.44 -0.39 -22.74
N MET A 367 -73.32 0.51 -23.72
CA MET A 367 -73.75 1.91 -23.58
C MET A 367 -75.24 2.04 -23.27
N ILE A 368 -76.10 1.31 -24.00
CA ILE A 368 -77.55 1.28 -23.73
C ILE A 368 -77.83 0.72 -22.33
N SER A 369 -77.11 -0.32 -21.92
CA SER A 369 -77.24 -0.92 -20.58
C SER A 369 -76.86 0.09 -19.48
N TYR A 370 -75.83 0.91 -19.69
CA TYR A 370 -75.45 1.96 -18.74
C TYR A 370 -76.54 3.04 -18.60
N GLU A 371 -77.14 3.48 -19.70
CA GLU A 371 -78.25 4.45 -19.66
C GLU A 371 -79.47 3.90 -18.91
N VAL A 372 -79.81 2.64 -19.14
CA VAL A 372 -80.90 1.97 -18.40
C VAL A 372 -80.56 1.86 -16.91
N TYR A 373 -79.32 1.50 -16.57
CA TYR A 373 -78.90 1.39 -15.17
C TYR A 373 -78.92 2.74 -14.46
N ALA A 374 -78.47 3.82 -15.12
CA ALA A 374 -78.54 5.17 -14.58
C ALA A 374 -80.00 5.59 -14.28
N SER A 375 -80.90 5.35 -15.24
CA SER A 375 -82.33 5.63 -15.07
C SER A 375 -82.95 4.83 -13.91
N VAL A 376 -82.59 3.55 -13.77
CA VAL A 376 -83.04 2.71 -12.64
C VAL A 376 -82.49 3.24 -11.31
N ASN A 377 -81.24 3.68 -11.29
CA ASN A 377 -80.59 4.16 -10.07
C ASN A 377 -81.19 5.49 -9.58
N GLU A 378 -81.55 6.39 -10.50
CA GLU A 378 -82.28 7.61 -10.13
C GLU A 378 -83.62 7.28 -9.46
N VAL A 379 -84.36 6.31 -10.02
CA VAL A 379 -85.63 5.85 -9.46
C VAL A 379 -85.43 5.19 -8.08
N THR A 380 -84.38 4.39 -7.89
CA THR A 380 -84.10 3.78 -6.57
C THR A 380 -83.65 4.80 -5.53
N MET A 381 -82.84 5.80 -5.89
CA MET A 381 -82.42 6.86 -4.97
C MET A 381 -83.61 7.70 -4.50
N ALA A 382 -84.51 8.07 -5.42
CA ALA A 382 -85.75 8.75 -5.08
C ALA A 382 -86.62 7.90 -4.10
N ARG A 383 -86.63 6.57 -4.29
CA ARG A 383 -87.30 5.65 -3.35
C ARG A 383 -86.60 5.60 -1.98
N GLU A 384 -85.28 5.52 -1.93
CA GLU A 384 -84.53 5.44 -0.69
C GLU A 384 -84.63 6.70 0.16
N GLU A 385 -84.58 7.89 -0.44
CA GLU A 385 -84.75 9.15 0.27
C GLU A 385 -86.10 9.20 0.99
N LYS A 386 -87.16 8.80 0.28
CA LYS A 386 -88.50 8.65 0.87
C LYS A 386 -88.53 7.65 2.02
N THR A 387 -87.70 6.61 1.96
CA THR A 387 -87.59 5.58 3.01
C THR A 387 -86.79 6.09 4.22
N LYS A 388 -85.73 6.88 4.02
CA LYS A 388 -84.90 7.46 5.09
C LYS A 388 -85.66 8.50 5.91
N MET A 389 -86.50 9.30 5.28
CA MET A 389 -87.43 10.21 5.99
C MET A 389 -88.35 9.45 6.96
N LEU A 390 -88.71 8.20 6.66
CA LEU A 390 -89.50 7.35 7.56
C LEU A 390 -88.65 6.68 8.67
N GLN A 391 -87.35 6.48 8.45
CA GLN A 391 -86.45 5.76 9.37
C GLN A 391 -85.73 6.63 10.41
N GLN A 392 -85.64 7.96 10.23
CA GLN A 392 -85.15 8.88 11.25
C GLN A 392 -86.30 9.60 11.97
N PRO A 393 -87.00 8.94 12.91
CA PRO A 393 -87.87 9.66 13.81
C PRO A 393 -86.96 10.60 14.63
N SER A 394 -87.38 11.86 14.77
CA SER A 394 -86.61 12.93 15.43
C SER A 394 -86.09 12.49 16.81
N ARG A 395 -85.06 13.17 17.34
CA ARG A 395 -84.44 12.85 18.65
C ARG A 395 -85.48 12.66 19.77
N ASN A 396 -86.58 13.41 19.72
CA ASN A 396 -87.73 13.28 20.61
C ASN A 396 -88.40 11.91 20.47
N ALA A 397 -88.68 11.49 19.24
CA ALA A 397 -89.32 10.22 18.94
C ALA A 397 -88.43 8.99 19.23
N GLN A 398 -87.10 9.15 19.31
CA GLN A 398 -86.22 8.08 19.82
C GLN A 398 -86.18 8.04 21.35
N GLN A 399 -86.22 9.19 22.01
CA GLN A 399 -86.21 9.28 23.47
C GLN A 399 -87.53 8.79 24.06
N GLU A 400 -88.66 9.12 23.44
CA GLU A 400 -89.98 8.55 23.76
C GLU A 400 -89.98 7.02 23.62
N ARG A 401 -89.42 6.50 22.51
CA ARG A 401 -89.30 5.05 22.29
C ARG A 401 -88.45 4.34 23.36
N ARG A 402 -87.44 5.01 23.93
CA ARG A 402 -86.59 4.44 25.00
C ARG A 402 -87.22 4.51 26.38
N VAL A 403 -87.80 5.66 26.75
CA VAL A 403 -88.53 5.78 28.02
C VAL A 403 -89.67 4.76 28.06
N PHE A 404 -90.38 4.60 26.95
CA PHE A 404 -91.41 3.58 26.82
C PHE A 404 -90.85 2.16 27.05
N ALA A 405 -89.75 1.80 26.39
CA ALA A 405 -89.15 0.47 26.54
C ALA A 405 -88.61 0.19 27.96
N ASP A 406 -87.94 1.17 28.59
CA ASP A 406 -87.35 1.01 29.92
C ASP A 406 -88.41 0.89 31.02
N PHE A 407 -89.56 1.57 30.88
CA PHE A 407 -90.68 1.48 31.81
C PHE A 407 -91.21 0.04 31.93
N PHE A 408 -91.39 -0.67 30.81
CA PHE A 408 -91.96 -2.02 30.84
C PHE A 408 -90.92 -3.10 31.17
N CYS A 409 -89.68 -2.93 30.73
CA CYS A 409 -88.71 -4.04 30.76
C CYS A 409 -87.72 -3.96 31.94
N HIS A 410 -87.34 -2.77 32.42
CA HIS A 410 -86.29 -2.63 33.43
C HIS A 410 -86.55 -1.44 34.38
N PRO A 411 -87.60 -1.50 35.21
CA PRO A 411 -88.03 -0.36 36.04
C PRO A 411 -86.94 0.15 36.99
N GLY A 412 -86.08 -0.74 37.51
CA GLY A 412 -84.98 -0.36 38.39
C GLY A 412 -83.93 0.56 37.74
N ARG A 413 -83.70 0.48 36.42
CA ARG A 413 -82.82 1.44 35.71
C ARG A 413 -83.46 2.81 35.60
N LEU A 414 -84.76 2.85 35.31
CA LEU A 414 -85.52 4.09 35.24
C LEU A 414 -85.59 4.75 36.61
N GLU A 415 -85.83 3.99 37.69
CA GLU A 415 -85.78 4.50 39.07
C GLU A 415 -84.39 5.02 39.45
N ASN A 416 -83.31 4.34 39.05
CA ASN A 416 -81.96 4.83 39.31
C ASN A 416 -81.64 6.09 38.51
N GLN A 417 -82.06 6.20 37.24
CA GLN A 417 -81.92 7.42 36.44
C GLN A 417 -82.73 8.58 37.03
N VAL A 418 -83.96 8.31 37.47
CA VAL A 418 -84.81 9.30 38.15
C VAL A 418 -84.19 9.68 39.50
N ARG A 419 -83.62 8.74 40.26
CA ARG A 419 -82.94 8.99 41.55
C ARG A 419 -81.65 9.77 41.37
N GLU A 420 -80.88 9.50 40.32
CA GLU A 420 -79.67 10.25 39.96
C GLU A 420 -80.01 11.67 39.48
N LEU A 421 -81.08 11.83 38.69
CA LEU A 421 -81.63 13.14 38.36
C LEU A 421 -82.12 13.87 39.62
N THR A 422 -82.82 13.18 40.51
CA THR A 422 -83.34 13.75 41.76
C THR A 422 -82.21 14.11 42.73
N SER A 423 -81.12 13.33 42.78
CA SER A 423 -79.96 13.62 43.61
C SER A 423 -79.13 14.77 43.06
N ARG A 424 -78.96 14.87 41.72
CA ARG A 424 -78.36 16.04 41.07
C ARG A 424 -79.17 17.32 41.32
N VAL A 425 -80.49 17.22 41.43
CA VAL A 425 -81.38 18.35 41.76
C VAL A 425 -81.37 18.68 43.27
N ARG A 426 -81.11 17.71 44.18
CA ARG A 426 -81.00 17.94 45.64
C ARG A 426 -79.61 18.31 46.16
N GLY A 427 -78.54 18.01 45.43
CA GLY A 427 -77.14 18.23 45.84
C GLY A 427 -76.60 19.64 45.53
N ILE A 428 -77.47 20.56 45.13
CA ILE A 428 -77.19 21.98 44.94
C ILE A 428 -77.66 22.67 46.24
N PRO A 429 -76.79 23.10 47.17
CA PRO A 429 -77.21 24.06 48.20
C PRO A 429 -77.50 25.39 47.52
N GLU A 430 -78.73 25.87 47.73
CA GLU A 430 -79.49 26.93 47.04
C GLU A 430 -78.78 27.76 45.96
#